data_AF-A0A4Y9KQM8-F1
#
_entry.id   AF-A0A4Y9KQM8-F1
#
_cell.length_a   1.000
_cell.length_b   1.000
_cell.length_c   1.000
_cell.angle_alpha   90.00
_cell.angle_beta   90.00
_cell.angle_gamma   90.00
#
_symmetry.space_group_name_H-M   'P 1'
#
loop_
_entity.id
_entity.type
_entity.pdbx_description
1 polymer ?
#
loop_
_entity_poly.entity_id
_entity_poly.type
_entity_poly.pdbx_seq_one_letter_code
_entity_poly.pdbx_strand_id
1 'polypeptide(L)'
;MRRFVEEADRGQRTLLPECLDDFIDESNPVRVIDVFVDALGLAEMGFEGVEPAATGRPSYHPSVLLKLYIYGYLNRVQSSRRLEREAGRNVEVMWLLGRLAPDHKTIADFRKDNGLALRKVCARFVELCREMGLLVTASVAIDGSKFKAVNNRDRNF
;
A
#
# COMPACT_ATOMS: atom_id res chain seq x y z
N MET A 1 -12.11 -1.78 45.71
CA MET A 1 -11.11 -1.12 44.83
C MET A 1 -11.06 -1.89 43.52
N ARG A 2 -11.28 -1.22 42.38
CA ARG A 2 -11.13 -1.85 41.06
C ARG A 2 -9.64 -2.15 40.85
N ARG A 3 -9.33 -3.39 40.46
CA ARG A 3 -7.95 -3.93 40.30
C ARG A 3 -7.49 -3.94 38.82
N PHE A 4 -8.16 -3.20 37.96
CA PHE A 4 -7.88 -3.16 36.52
C PHE A 4 -7.19 -1.86 36.14
N VAL A 5 -6.36 -1.92 35.10
CA VAL A 5 -5.88 -0.72 34.40
C VAL A 5 -7.09 -0.03 33.77
N GLU A 6 -7.24 1.27 34.01
CA GLU A 6 -8.37 2.06 33.53
C GLU A 6 -8.12 2.57 32.11
N GLU A 7 -9.17 2.58 31.28
CA GLU A 7 -9.12 3.17 29.94
C GLU A 7 -9.14 4.70 30.02
N ALA A 8 -8.60 5.36 29.00
CA ALA A 8 -8.78 6.81 28.84
C ALA A 8 -10.25 7.15 28.51
N ASP A 9 -10.72 8.30 28.98
CA ASP A 9 -12.06 8.79 28.65
C ASP A 9 -12.16 9.16 27.16
N ARG A 10 -13.10 8.54 26.43
CA ARG A 10 -13.34 8.80 25.00
C ARG A 10 -13.79 10.23 24.72
N GLY A 11 -14.31 10.93 25.73
CA GLY A 11 -14.71 12.35 25.65
C GLY A 11 -13.58 13.33 26.00
N GLN A 12 -12.42 12.83 26.46
CA GLN A 12 -11.29 13.67 26.82
C GLN A 12 -10.79 14.46 25.62
N ARG A 13 -10.62 15.76 25.81
CA ARG A 13 -10.06 16.67 24.80
C ARG A 13 -8.63 17.03 25.17
N THR A 14 -7.76 17.10 24.18
CA THR A 14 -6.39 17.62 24.33
C THR A 14 -6.37 19.13 24.09
N LEU A 15 -5.40 19.83 24.68
CA LEU A 15 -5.21 21.27 24.46
C LEU A 15 -4.71 21.56 23.03
N LEU A 16 -3.84 20.71 22.52
CA LEU A 16 -3.33 20.73 21.15
C LEU A 16 -3.70 19.42 20.45
N PRO A 17 -4.07 19.46 19.15
CA PRO A 17 -4.35 18.24 18.40
C PRO A 17 -3.08 17.42 18.24
N GLU A 18 -3.17 16.11 18.47
CA GLU A 18 -2.11 15.16 18.16
C GLU A 18 -1.86 15.17 16.64
N CYS A 19 -0.59 15.12 16.25
CA CYS A 19 -0.22 14.95 14.86
C CYS A 19 -0.33 13.47 14.48
N LEU A 20 -0.38 13.16 13.18
CA LEU A 20 -0.49 11.75 12.75
C LEU A 20 0.72 10.92 13.23
N ASP A 21 1.89 11.54 13.31
CA ASP A 21 3.13 10.86 13.66
C ASP A 21 3.14 10.34 15.11
N ASP A 22 2.39 11.01 16.01
CA ASP A 22 2.24 10.61 17.41
C ASP A 22 1.58 9.22 17.57
N PHE A 23 0.83 8.76 16.57
CA PHE A 23 0.11 7.49 16.61
C PHE A 23 0.90 6.31 16.03
N ILE A 24 2.03 6.57 15.38
CA ILE A 24 2.80 5.55 14.67
C ILE A 24 4.16 5.43 15.31
N ASP A 25 4.42 4.28 15.93
CA ASP A 25 5.73 4.00 16.52
C ASP A 25 6.86 4.07 15.47
N GLU A 26 8.07 4.47 15.88
CA GLU A 26 9.24 4.56 15.00
C GLU A 26 9.60 3.21 14.36
N SER A 27 9.33 2.09 15.06
CA SER A 27 9.56 0.73 14.57
C SER A 27 8.42 0.17 13.72
N ASN A 28 7.33 0.92 13.51
CA ASN A 28 6.20 0.44 12.75
C ASN A 28 6.60 0.20 11.26
N PRO A 29 6.31 -0.98 10.70
CA PRO A 29 6.68 -1.34 9.33
C PRO A 29 6.05 -0.44 8.25
N VAL A 30 4.97 0.29 8.56
CA VAL A 30 4.35 1.25 7.63
C VAL A 30 5.35 2.33 7.19
N ARG A 31 6.29 2.70 8.06
CA ARG A 31 7.34 3.69 7.75
C ARG A 31 8.32 3.18 6.69
N VAL A 32 8.55 1.87 6.64
CA VAL A 32 9.38 1.26 5.58
C VAL A 32 8.69 1.38 4.23
N ILE A 33 7.37 1.22 4.17
CA ILE A 33 6.60 1.40 2.92
C ILE A 33 6.74 2.83 2.42
N ASP A 34 6.62 3.81 3.32
CA ASP A 34 6.71 5.23 3.02
C ASP A 34 8.06 5.59 2.40
N VAL A 35 9.15 5.30 3.12
CA VAL A 35 10.53 5.58 2.68
C VAL A 35 10.89 4.80 1.42
N PHE A 36 10.48 3.52 1.33
CA PHE A 36 10.76 2.70 0.16
C PHE A 36 10.13 3.30 -1.10
N VAL A 37 8.85 3.67 -1.06
CA VAL A 37 8.16 4.23 -2.23
C VAL A 37 8.71 5.59 -2.61
N ASP A 38 9.04 6.44 -1.64
CA ASP A 38 9.57 7.78 -1.91
C ASP A 38 10.98 7.76 -2.52
N ALA A 39 11.74 6.68 -2.30
CA ALA A 39 13.03 6.45 -2.95
C ALA A 39 12.92 5.96 -4.41
N LEU A 40 11.72 5.61 -4.90
CA LEU A 40 11.55 5.08 -6.26
C LEU A 40 11.39 6.19 -7.31
N GLY A 41 12.11 6.08 -8.42
CA GLY A 41 11.85 6.86 -9.63
C GLY A 41 10.58 6.37 -10.35
N LEU A 42 9.39 6.78 -9.88
CA LEU A 42 8.12 6.26 -10.39
C LEU A 42 7.91 6.52 -11.89
N ALA A 43 8.31 7.69 -12.39
CA ALA A 43 8.22 8.01 -13.82
C ALA A 43 9.06 7.06 -14.68
N GLU A 44 10.31 6.78 -14.25
CA GLU A 44 11.23 5.87 -14.93
C GLU A 44 10.74 4.41 -14.88
N MET A 45 10.03 4.05 -13.81
CA MET A 45 9.38 2.75 -13.68
C MET A 45 8.16 2.61 -14.59
N GLY A 46 7.67 3.70 -15.17
CA GLY A 46 6.54 3.73 -16.11
C GLY A 46 5.19 3.88 -15.42
N PHE A 47 5.14 4.51 -14.24
CA PHE A 47 3.89 4.99 -13.67
C PHE A 47 3.45 6.26 -14.39
N GLU A 48 2.18 6.30 -14.78
CA GLU A 48 1.55 7.50 -15.33
C GLU A 48 1.08 8.44 -14.21
N GLY A 49 0.86 9.71 -14.54
CA GLY A 49 0.30 10.70 -13.60
C GLY A 49 1.27 11.15 -12.48
N VAL A 50 2.56 10.90 -12.64
CA VAL A 50 3.62 11.49 -11.79
C VAL A 50 3.62 13.00 -11.99
N GLU A 51 3.66 13.44 -13.25
CA GLU A 51 3.46 14.83 -13.61
C GLU A 51 1.96 15.13 -13.72
N PRO A 52 1.45 16.17 -13.04
CA PRO A 52 0.06 16.52 -13.09
C PRO A 52 -0.31 17.08 -14.47
N ALA A 53 -1.51 16.75 -14.94
CA ALA A 53 -2.06 17.36 -16.15
C ALA A 53 -2.26 18.88 -15.93
N ALA A 54 -2.03 19.67 -16.98
CA ALA A 54 -2.16 21.14 -16.92
C ALA A 54 -3.59 21.61 -16.61
N THR A 55 -4.60 20.79 -16.90
CA THR A 55 -6.03 21.11 -16.73
C THR A 55 -6.83 19.91 -16.27
N GLY A 56 -7.98 20.14 -15.66
CA GLY A 56 -8.89 19.10 -15.17
C GLY A 56 -8.75 18.89 -13.66
N ARG A 57 -9.47 17.88 -13.13
CA ARG A 57 -9.35 17.51 -11.72
C ARG A 57 -7.99 16.81 -11.51
N PRO A 58 -7.18 17.26 -10.53
CA PRO A 58 -5.94 16.56 -10.20
C PRO A 58 -6.21 15.10 -9.83
N SER A 59 -5.43 14.19 -10.39
CA SER A 59 -5.40 12.79 -9.97
C SER A 59 -4.62 12.64 -8.67
N TYR A 60 -4.81 11.51 -7.99
CA TYR A 60 -3.86 11.11 -6.96
C TYR A 60 -2.49 10.87 -7.60
N HIS A 61 -1.43 11.27 -6.92
CA HIS A 61 -0.08 10.92 -7.32
C HIS A 61 0.10 9.39 -7.19
N PRO A 62 0.76 8.71 -8.15
CA PRO A 62 0.89 7.25 -8.14
C PRO A 62 1.58 6.69 -6.89
N SER A 63 2.42 7.47 -6.20
CA SER A 63 3.03 7.06 -4.92
C SER A 63 1.98 6.75 -3.85
N VAL A 64 0.89 7.51 -3.77
CA VAL A 64 -0.19 7.32 -2.79
C VAL A 64 -0.85 5.96 -3.00
N LEU A 65 -1.16 5.64 -4.25
CA LEU A 65 -1.82 4.39 -4.61
C LEU A 65 -0.87 3.19 -4.49
N LEU A 66 0.41 3.38 -4.79
CA LEU A 66 1.45 2.37 -4.60
C LEU A 66 1.67 2.04 -3.12
N LYS A 67 1.79 3.05 -2.25
CA LYS A 67 1.91 2.90 -0.79
C LYS A 67 0.72 2.10 -0.24
N LEU A 68 -0.50 2.48 -0.62
CA LEU A 68 -1.71 1.75 -0.21
C LEU A 68 -1.72 0.29 -0.73
N TYR A 69 -1.27 0.07 -1.97
CA TYR A 69 -1.25 -1.25 -2.57
C TYR A 69 -0.24 -2.18 -1.87
N ILE A 70 0.96 -1.69 -1.57
CA ILE A 70 1.97 -2.44 -0.81
C ILE A 70 1.48 -2.73 0.61
N TYR A 71 0.90 -1.73 1.29
CA TYR A 71 0.28 -1.92 2.60
C TYR A 71 -0.77 -3.03 2.57
N GLY A 72 -1.64 -3.01 1.55
CA GLY A 72 -2.66 -4.03 1.33
C GLY A 72 -2.07 -5.43 1.15
N TYR A 73 -0.98 -5.55 0.41
CA TYR A 73 -0.33 -6.84 0.20
C TYR A 73 0.27 -7.41 1.50
N LEU A 74 1.03 -6.59 2.24
CA LEU A 74 1.67 -6.99 3.49
C LEU A 74 0.65 -7.37 4.57
N ASN A 75 -0.47 -6.64 4.63
CA ASN A 75 -1.54 -6.87 5.62
C ASN A 75 -2.66 -7.81 5.13
N ARG A 76 -2.48 -8.49 3.99
CA ARG A 76 -3.47 -9.42 3.40
C ARG A 76 -4.85 -8.78 3.14
N VAL A 77 -4.87 -7.51 2.77
CA VAL A 77 -6.04 -6.72 2.38
C VAL A 77 -6.03 -6.49 0.86
N GLN A 78 -6.46 -7.50 0.10
CA GLN A 78 -6.36 -7.48 -1.37
C GLN A 78 -7.56 -6.82 -2.10
N SER A 79 -8.69 -6.69 -1.41
CA SER A 79 -9.91 -6.10 -1.98
C SER A 79 -9.78 -4.57 -2.00
N SER A 80 -9.99 -3.95 -3.15
CA SER A 80 -9.97 -2.49 -3.28
C SER A 80 -11.02 -1.80 -2.39
N ARG A 81 -12.20 -2.42 -2.19
CA ARG A 81 -13.22 -1.94 -1.24
C ARG A 81 -12.81 -2.11 0.23
N ARG A 82 -11.94 -3.08 0.54
CA ARG A 82 -11.37 -3.16 1.88
C ARG A 82 -10.30 -2.09 2.05
N LEU A 83 -9.45 -1.87 1.05
CA LEU A 83 -8.44 -0.80 1.08
C LEU A 83 -9.05 0.59 1.19
N GLU A 84 -10.11 0.90 0.46
CA GLU A 84 -10.88 2.14 0.61
C GLU A 84 -11.35 2.33 2.05
N ARG A 85 -11.90 1.28 2.68
CA ARG A 85 -12.33 1.32 4.08
C ARG A 85 -11.15 1.50 5.05
N GLU A 86 -10.02 0.84 4.80
CA GLU A 86 -8.82 1.00 5.63
C GLU A 86 -8.30 2.44 5.54
N ALA A 87 -8.25 3.05 4.35
CA ALA A 87 -7.83 4.44 4.17
C ALA A 87 -8.68 5.44 4.98
N GLY A 88 -9.95 5.12 5.20
CA GLY A 88 -10.87 5.96 5.97
C GLY A 88 -10.94 5.67 7.48
N ARG A 89 -10.25 4.64 8.02
CA ARG A 89 -10.39 4.28 9.44
C ARG A 89 -9.11 3.82 10.16
N ASN A 90 -8.12 3.36 9.41
CA ASN A 90 -6.92 2.76 9.97
C ASN A 90 -5.86 3.84 10.13
N VAL A 91 -5.38 4.05 11.35
CA VAL A 91 -4.42 5.12 11.66
C VAL A 91 -3.10 4.96 10.92
N GLU A 92 -2.64 3.72 10.66
CA GLU A 92 -1.43 3.46 9.87
C GLU A 92 -1.61 3.92 8.42
N VAL A 93 -2.78 3.64 7.84
CA VAL A 93 -3.07 4.04 6.45
C VAL A 93 -3.35 5.54 6.36
N MET A 94 -4.00 6.13 7.36
CA MET A 94 -4.19 7.57 7.45
C MET A 94 -2.84 8.29 7.53
N TRP A 95 -1.90 7.77 8.31
CA TRP A 95 -0.53 8.30 8.38
C TRP A 95 0.17 8.15 7.02
N LEU A 96 0.19 6.93 6.47
CA LEU A 96 0.88 6.59 5.21
C LEU A 96 0.39 7.40 4.01
N LEU A 97 -0.89 7.73 3.97
CA LEU A 97 -1.51 8.46 2.85
C LEU A 97 -1.78 9.93 3.15
N GLY A 98 -1.38 10.43 4.33
CA GLY A 98 -1.71 11.80 4.74
C GLY A 98 -3.23 12.09 4.76
N ARG A 99 -4.02 11.10 5.19
CA ARG A 99 -5.50 11.10 5.22
C ARG A 99 -6.18 11.17 3.85
N LEU A 100 -5.46 10.93 2.76
CA LEU A 100 -6.09 10.69 1.46
C LEU A 100 -6.83 9.35 1.49
N ALA A 101 -8.06 9.33 0.98
CA ALA A 101 -8.91 8.14 0.91
C ALA A 101 -9.37 7.90 -0.54
N PRO A 102 -8.52 7.30 -1.39
CA PRO A 102 -8.90 6.91 -2.74
C PRO A 102 -10.05 5.89 -2.70
N ASP A 103 -11.02 6.04 -3.61
CA ASP A 103 -12.14 5.11 -3.73
C ASP A 103 -11.69 3.76 -4.33
N HIS A 104 -12.49 2.71 -4.13
CA HIS A 104 -12.14 1.37 -4.63
C HIS A 104 -11.96 1.27 -6.15
N LYS A 105 -12.58 2.16 -6.95
CA LYS A 105 -12.44 2.15 -8.40
C LYS A 105 -11.08 2.71 -8.77
N THR A 106 -10.70 3.86 -8.21
CA THR A 106 -9.35 4.44 -8.36
C THR A 106 -8.27 3.42 -8.00
N ILE A 107 -8.43 2.70 -6.88
CA ILE A 107 -7.48 1.66 -6.45
C ILE A 107 -7.45 0.47 -7.43
N ALA A 108 -8.62 0.03 -7.92
CA ALA A 108 -8.71 -1.09 -8.83
C ALA A 108 -8.09 -0.78 -10.20
N ASP A 109 -8.37 0.41 -10.74
CA ASP A 109 -7.85 0.90 -12.02
C ASP A 109 -6.33 1.06 -11.94
N PHE A 110 -5.80 1.65 -10.86
CA PHE A 110 -4.35 1.72 -10.64
C PHE A 110 -3.65 0.36 -10.74
N ARG A 111 -4.19 -0.66 -10.07
CA ARG A 111 -3.62 -2.02 -10.13
C ARG A 111 -3.71 -2.63 -11.53
N LYS A 112 -4.84 -2.41 -12.22
CA LYS A 112 -5.08 -2.95 -13.56
C LYS A 112 -4.12 -2.34 -14.58
N ASP A 113 -3.93 -1.03 -14.52
CA ASP A 113 -3.26 -0.27 -15.57
C ASP A 113 -1.73 -0.24 -15.36
N ASN A 114 -1.24 -0.45 -14.13
CA ASN A 114 0.20 -0.36 -13.81
C ASN A 114 0.90 -1.72 -13.60
N GLY A 115 0.34 -2.82 -14.15
CA GLY A 115 0.87 -4.18 -13.91
C GLY A 115 2.36 -4.38 -14.22
N LEU A 116 2.87 -3.76 -15.30
CA LEU A 116 4.29 -3.82 -15.65
C LEU A 116 5.17 -3.01 -14.71
N ALA A 117 4.73 -1.81 -14.30
CA ALA A 117 5.44 -0.97 -13.35
C ALA A 117 5.51 -1.63 -11.97
N LEU A 118 4.40 -2.25 -11.50
CA LEU A 118 4.36 -3.02 -10.26
C LEU A 118 5.38 -4.17 -10.24
N ARG A 119 5.59 -4.86 -11.37
CA ARG A 119 6.63 -5.90 -11.48
C ARG A 119 8.04 -5.31 -11.29
N LYS A 120 8.32 -4.12 -11.82
CA LYS A 120 9.59 -3.42 -11.62
C LYS A 120 9.77 -3.02 -10.15
N VAL A 121 8.72 -2.51 -9.50
CA VAL A 121 8.76 -2.21 -8.05
C VAL A 121 9.12 -3.45 -7.24
N CYS A 122 8.51 -4.60 -7.52
CA CYS A 122 8.86 -5.85 -6.86
C CYS A 122 10.32 -6.26 -7.10
N ALA A 123 10.83 -6.09 -8.32
CA ALA A 123 12.24 -6.38 -8.64
C ALA A 123 13.18 -5.48 -7.83
N ARG A 124 12.91 -4.17 -7.77
CA ARG A 124 13.67 -3.21 -6.95
C ARG A 124 13.61 -3.53 -5.46
N PHE A 125 12.46 -3.97 -4.95
CA PHE A 125 12.35 -4.41 -3.56
C PHE A 125 13.24 -5.63 -3.27
N VAL A 126 13.25 -6.62 -4.17
CA VAL A 126 14.12 -7.81 -4.02
C VAL A 126 15.60 -7.41 -4.08
N GLU A 127 15.97 -6.51 -4.99
CA GLU A 127 17.34 -5.97 -5.08
C GLU A 127 17.74 -5.26 -3.78
N LEU A 128 16.89 -4.39 -3.24
CA LEU A 128 17.11 -3.75 -1.95
C LEU A 128 17.32 -4.77 -0.82
N CYS A 129 16.48 -5.81 -0.75
CA CYS A 129 16.63 -6.88 0.24
C CYS A 129 17.96 -7.64 0.07
N ARG A 130 18.49 -7.78 -1.16
CA ARG A 130 19.82 -8.36 -1.40
C ARG A 130 20.93 -7.43 -0.92
N GLU A 131 20.84 -6.15 -1.24
CA GLU A 131 21.82 -5.13 -0.82
C GLU A 131 21.92 -5.01 0.70
N MET A 132 20.78 -5.12 1.39
CA MET A 132 20.71 -5.13 2.85
C MET A 132 21.11 -6.47 3.49
N GLY A 133 21.45 -7.49 2.69
CA GLY A 133 21.82 -8.82 3.20
C GLY A 133 20.66 -9.59 3.84
N LEU A 134 19.41 -9.19 3.60
CA LEU A 134 18.21 -9.84 4.16
C LEU A 134 17.86 -11.16 3.45
N LEU A 135 18.40 -11.37 2.25
CA LEU A 135 18.23 -12.59 1.47
C LEU A 135 19.51 -13.42 1.56
N VAL A 136 19.47 -14.49 2.37
CA VAL A 136 20.61 -15.41 2.54
C VAL A 136 20.43 -16.64 1.65
N THR A 137 21.45 -16.94 0.84
CA THR A 137 21.61 -18.16 0.00
C THR A 137 20.61 -18.31 -1.15
N ALA A 138 21.06 -18.92 -2.25
CA ALA A 138 20.20 -19.33 -3.35
C ALA A 138 19.21 -20.42 -2.89
N SER A 139 18.02 -20.01 -2.45
CA SER A 139 16.89 -20.90 -2.21
C SER A 139 15.92 -20.81 -3.39
N VAL A 140 15.55 -21.97 -3.94
CA VAL A 140 14.53 -22.08 -4.98
C VAL A 140 13.29 -22.69 -4.34
N ALA A 141 12.23 -21.90 -4.25
CA ALA A 141 10.91 -22.38 -3.86
C ALA A 141 10.05 -22.55 -5.12
N ILE A 142 9.43 -23.71 -5.27
CA ILE A 142 8.48 -24.00 -6.36
C ILE A 142 7.08 -24.01 -5.74
N ASP A 143 6.26 -23.03 -6.10
CA ASP A 143 4.85 -22.99 -5.72
C ASP A 143 3.96 -23.27 -6.95
N GLY A 144 2.94 -24.10 -6.75
CA GLY A 144 2.05 -24.57 -7.81
C GLY A 144 0.63 -24.07 -7.60
N SER A 145 0.15 -23.21 -8.49
CA SER A 145 -1.25 -22.79 -8.50
C SER A 145 -2.09 -23.71 -9.39
N LYS A 146 -3.17 -24.29 -8.84
CA LYS A 146 -4.14 -25.08 -9.62
C LYS A 146 -5.26 -24.16 -10.12
N PHE A 147 -5.27 -23.89 -11.43
CA PHE A 147 -6.35 -23.16 -12.07
C PHE A 147 -7.36 -24.13 -12.68
N LYS A 148 -8.65 -23.82 -12.53
CA LYS A 148 -9.72 -24.60 -13.18
C LYS A 148 -9.72 -24.27 -14.67
N ALA A 149 -9.51 -25.27 -15.52
CA ALA A 149 -9.63 -25.11 -16.97
C ALA A 149 -11.09 -24.83 -17.36
N VAL A 150 -11.30 -23.96 -18.35
CA VAL A 150 -12.61 -23.67 -18.95
C VAL A 150 -12.72 -24.48 -20.24
N ASN A 151 -13.70 -25.39 -20.32
CA ASN A 151 -13.99 -26.19 -21.52
C ASN A 151 -15.22 -25.63 -22.29
N ASN A 152 -15.35 -24.30 -22.34
CA ASN A 152 -16.43 -23.67 -23.10
C ASN A 152 -15.96 -23.41 -24.53
N ARG A 153 -16.71 -23.95 -25.51
CA ARG A 153 -16.37 -23.95 -26.93
C ARG A 153 -16.12 -22.55 -27.51
N ASP A 154 -16.83 -21.54 -26.99
CA ASP A 154 -16.74 -20.13 -27.44
C ASP A 154 -15.65 -19.32 -26.70
N ARG A 155 -14.92 -19.94 -25.77
CA ARG A 155 -13.83 -19.32 -25.00
C ARG A 155 -12.51 -20.09 -25.12
N ASN A 156 -12.36 -20.85 -26.20
CA ASN A 156 -11.09 -21.44 -26.60
C ASN A 156 -10.31 -20.40 -27.40
N PHE A 157 -9.51 -19.59 -26.69
CA PHE A 157 -8.51 -18.63 -27.18
C PHE A 157 -8.97 -17.58 -28.20
#